data_AF-A0A816RSW9-F1
#
_entry.id   AF-A0A816RSW9-F1
#
_cell.length_a   1.000
_cell.length_b   1.000
_cell.length_c   1.000
_cell.angle_alpha   90.00
_cell.angle_beta   90.00
_cell.angle_gamma   90.00
#
_symmetry.space_group_name_H-M   'P 1'
#
loop_
_entity.id
_entity.type
_entity.pdbx_description
1 polymer ?
#
loop_
_entity_poly.entity_id
_entity_poly.type
_entity_poly.pdbx_seq_one_letter_code
_entity_poly.pdbx_strand_id
1 'polypeptide(L)'
;MAGSLLLGDGALTPAVSVLSAIEGIAVEAPTLNNWIVPITIIILIALFLVQRWGTSKIGAAFGPVMCLWFASLFMIGIWRVTIKPSILKAFNPWEALHYLIIEKKQGFYQIGGVFLSVTGLEALYADLGHFGRWPIRCSWFFVVFPAVLLNYLGQGALLIIDPTLIDNPFYHAVPHWAHWPMAILATAATIIAS
;
A
#
# COMPACT_ATOMS: atom_id res chain seq x y z
N MET A 1 -7.60 -7.66 -26.91
CA MET A 1 -7.08 -8.23 -25.64
C MET A 1 -6.42 -7.17 -24.75
N ALA A 2 -5.57 -6.27 -25.25
CA ALA A 2 -5.00 -5.20 -24.42
C ALA A 2 -6.06 -4.26 -23.78
N GLY A 3 -7.10 -3.87 -24.52
CA GLY A 3 -8.16 -2.98 -23.99
C GLY A 3 -9.02 -3.59 -22.88
N SER A 4 -9.27 -4.91 -22.90
CA SER A 4 -10.00 -5.61 -21.84
C SER A 4 -9.17 -5.76 -20.56
N LEU A 5 -7.84 -5.86 -20.70
CA LEU A 5 -6.91 -5.87 -19.55
C LEU A 5 -6.86 -4.51 -18.87
N LEU A 6 -6.80 -3.41 -19.63
CA LEU A 6 -6.81 -2.05 -19.07
C LEU A 6 -8.14 -1.69 -18.38
N LEU A 7 -9.27 -2.11 -18.95
CA LEU A 7 -10.58 -1.94 -18.30
C LEU A 7 -10.72 -2.79 -17.03
N GLY A 8 -10.13 -3.99 -17.03
CA GLY A 8 -10.06 -4.83 -15.84
C GLY A 8 -9.21 -4.18 -14.74
N ASP A 9 -8.02 -3.67 -15.08
CA ASP A 9 -7.09 -3.05 -14.13
C ASP A 9 -7.67 -1.77 -13.49
N GLY A 10 -8.32 -0.93 -14.29
CA GLY A 10 -8.99 0.29 -13.82
C GLY A 10 -10.22 0.03 -12.93
N ALA A 11 -10.89 -1.11 -13.08
CA ALA A 11 -12.03 -1.49 -12.23
C ALA A 11 -11.61 -2.27 -10.97
N LEU A 12 -10.56 -3.09 -11.07
CA LEU A 12 -10.09 -3.95 -9.97
C LEU A 12 -9.27 -3.17 -8.95
N THR A 13 -8.43 -2.23 -9.38
CA THR A 13 -7.55 -1.47 -8.48
C THR A 13 -8.31 -0.69 -7.40
N PRO A 14 -9.38 0.07 -7.72
CA PRO A 14 -10.20 0.75 -6.71
C PRO A 14 -10.90 -0.23 -5.76
N ALA A 15 -11.43 -1.33 -6.30
CA ALA A 15 -12.15 -2.31 -5.52
C ALA A 15 -11.24 -3.01 -4.50
N VAL A 16 -10.07 -3.47 -4.94
CA VAL A 16 -9.08 -4.14 -4.07
C VAL A 16 -8.53 -3.17 -3.04
N SER A 17 -8.19 -1.94 -3.45
CA SER A 17 -7.59 -0.96 -2.54
C SER A 17 -8.56 -0.49 -1.45
N VAL A 18 -9.84 -0.30 -1.76
CA VAL A 18 -10.85 0.08 -0.74
C VAL A 18 -11.14 -1.10 0.17
N LEU A 19 -11.25 -2.30 -0.38
CA LEU A 19 -11.45 -3.52 0.40
C LEU A 19 -10.32 -3.70 1.43
N SER A 20 -9.06 -3.61 1.01
CA SER A 20 -7.90 -3.73 1.90
C SER A 20 -7.85 -2.65 2.98
N ALA A 21 -8.35 -1.44 2.68
CA ALA A 21 -8.47 -0.39 3.70
C ALA A 21 -9.51 -0.76 4.77
N ILE A 22 -10.67 -1.32 4.38
CA ILE A 22 -11.75 -1.69 5.30
C ILE A 22 -11.44 -2.99 6.07
N GLU A 23 -10.77 -3.95 5.45
CA GLU A 23 -10.28 -5.18 6.12
C GLU A 23 -9.39 -4.84 7.32
N GLY A 24 -8.66 -3.73 7.25
CA GLY A 24 -7.90 -3.21 8.39
C GLY A 24 -8.70 -2.84 9.62
N ILE A 25 -9.90 -2.31 9.42
CA ILE A 25 -10.80 -1.94 10.52
C ILE A 25 -11.27 -3.19 11.26
N ALA A 26 -11.42 -4.30 10.53
CA ALA A 26 -11.86 -5.57 11.10
C ALA A 26 -10.81 -6.25 12.00
N VAL A 27 -9.54 -5.83 11.93
CA VAL A 27 -8.47 -6.29 12.84
C VAL A 27 -8.78 -5.93 14.30
N GLU A 28 -9.37 -4.75 14.55
CA GLU A 28 -9.76 -4.32 15.91
C GLU A 28 -11.19 -4.73 16.27
N ALA A 29 -12.05 -4.90 15.27
CA ALA A 29 -13.47 -5.20 15.47
C ALA A 29 -13.90 -6.41 14.60
N PRO A 30 -13.64 -7.65 15.06
CA PRO A 30 -13.96 -8.87 14.30
C PRO A 30 -15.45 -9.04 13.99
N THR A 31 -16.33 -8.38 14.77
CA THR A 31 -17.78 -8.34 14.55
C THR A 31 -18.17 -7.66 13.23
N LEU A 32 -17.27 -6.87 12.63
CA LEU A 32 -17.47 -6.21 11.34
C LEU A 32 -17.11 -7.10 10.15
N ASN A 33 -16.57 -8.31 10.33
CA ASN A 33 -16.15 -9.18 9.21
C ASN A 33 -17.25 -9.41 8.17
N ASN A 34 -18.50 -9.64 8.60
CA ASN A 34 -19.64 -9.83 7.68
C ASN A 34 -20.08 -8.52 6.99
N TRP A 35 -19.64 -7.37 7.50
CA TRP A 35 -19.98 -6.03 7.01
C TRP A 35 -18.91 -5.41 6.11
N ILE A 36 -17.70 -5.99 6.03
CA ILE A 36 -16.59 -5.50 5.20
C ILE A 36 -17.03 -5.31 3.74
N VAL A 37 -17.61 -6.35 3.13
CA VAL A 37 -18.03 -6.33 1.72
C VAL A 37 -19.16 -5.31 1.48
N PRO A 38 -20.27 -5.30 2.26
CA PRO A 38 -21.30 -4.27 2.14
C PRO A 38 -20.77 -2.83 2.29
N ILE A 39 -19.91 -2.58 3.29
CA ILE A 39 -19.33 -1.26 3.54
C ILE A 39 -18.45 -0.83 2.36
N THR A 40 -17.63 -1.73 1.83
CA THR A 40 -16.78 -1.48 0.66
C THR A 40 -17.63 -1.08 -0.55
N ILE A 41 -18.72 -1.79 -0.82
CA ILE A 41 -19.65 -1.47 -1.91
C ILE A 41 -20.26 -0.08 -1.73
N ILE A 42 -20.71 0.26 -0.52
CA ILE A 42 -21.28 1.58 -0.22
C ILE A 42 -20.26 2.70 -0.45
N ILE A 43 -19.02 2.51 0.01
CA ILE A 43 -17.93 3.47 -0.17
C ILE A 43 -17.61 3.65 -1.66
N LEU A 44 -17.50 2.56 -2.42
CA LEU A 44 -17.25 2.63 -3.87
C LEU A 44 -18.36 3.37 -4.59
N ILE A 45 -19.63 3.09 -4.28
CA ILE A 45 -20.76 3.83 -4.86
C ILE A 45 -20.63 5.31 -4.52
N ALA A 46 -20.44 5.66 -3.25
CA ALA A 46 -20.30 7.06 -2.83
C ALA A 46 -19.13 7.77 -3.53
N LEU A 47 -17.99 7.09 -3.66
CA LEU A 47 -16.78 7.55 -4.33
C LEU A 47 -17.07 7.89 -5.80
N PHE A 48 -17.60 6.94 -6.57
CA PHE A 48 -17.94 7.15 -7.98
C PHE A 48 -19.06 8.18 -8.18
N LEU A 49 -20.00 8.30 -7.23
CA LEU A 49 -21.02 9.34 -7.25
C LEU A 49 -20.38 10.75 -7.15
N VAL A 50 -19.40 10.93 -6.27
CA VAL A 50 -18.72 12.22 -6.03
C VAL A 50 -17.74 12.57 -7.15
N GLN A 51 -17.06 11.59 -7.74
CA GLN A 51 -16.14 11.81 -8.87
C GLN A 51 -16.83 12.50 -10.08
N ARG A 52 -18.16 12.38 -10.22
CA ARG A 52 -18.94 13.07 -11.28
C ARG A 52 -18.83 14.60 -11.23
N TRP A 53 -18.51 15.18 -10.08
CA TRP A 53 -18.54 16.64 -9.85
C TRP A 53 -17.20 17.34 -10.18
N GLY A 54 -16.22 16.61 -10.70
CA GLY A 54 -15.00 17.17 -11.29
C GLY A 54 -13.78 17.08 -10.37
N THR A 55 -12.74 16.41 -10.85
CA THR A 55 -11.43 16.20 -10.20
C THR A 55 -10.63 17.49 -10.01
N SER A 56 -10.93 18.55 -10.77
CA SER A 56 -10.15 19.80 -10.79
C SER A 56 -10.15 20.58 -9.46
N LYS A 57 -11.24 20.55 -8.67
CA LYS A 57 -11.27 21.23 -7.35
C LYS A 57 -10.72 20.37 -6.21
N ILE A 58 -10.72 19.05 -6.38
CA ILE A 58 -10.30 18.09 -5.34
C ILE A 58 -8.78 17.88 -5.40
N GLY A 59 -8.16 18.06 -6.58
CA GLY A 59 -6.73 17.88 -6.79
C GLY A 59 -5.81 18.69 -5.86
N ALA A 60 -6.25 19.86 -5.37
CA ALA A 60 -5.47 20.65 -4.42
C ALA A 60 -5.38 20.00 -3.02
N ALA A 61 -6.39 19.23 -2.61
CA ALA A 61 -6.41 18.50 -1.34
C ALA A 61 -5.63 17.16 -1.43
N PHE A 62 -5.39 16.66 -2.64
CA PHE A 62 -4.71 15.37 -2.84
C PHE A 62 -3.26 15.39 -2.38
N GLY A 63 -2.53 16.45 -2.71
CA GLY A 63 -1.11 16.60 -2.32
C GLY A 63 -0.90 16.48 -0.80
N PRO A 64 -1.57 17.31 0.03
CA PRO A 64 -1.45 17.23 1.48
C PRO A 64 -1.83 15.86 2.07
N VAL A 65 -2.90 15.24 1.59
CA VAL A 65 -3.34 13.92 2.08
C VAL A 65 -2.31 12.84 1.73
N MET A 66 -1.77 12.85 0.51
CA MET A 66 -0.72 11.90 0.12
C MET A 66 0.59 12.12 0.89
N CYS A 67 0.96 13.37 1.16
CA CYS A 67 2.11 13.67 2.03
C CYS A 67 1.90 13.13 3.44
N LEU A 68 0.71 13.32 4.03
CA LEU A 68 0.37 12.75 5.34
C LEU A 68 0.39 11.22 5.33
N TRP A 69 -0.13 10.60 4.28
CA TRP A 69 -0.08 9.16 4.07
C TRP A 69 1.36 8.63 4.08
N PHE A 70 2.21 9.13 3.18
CA PHE A 70 3.60 8.68 3.10
C PHE A 70 4.42 9.02 4.36
N ALA A 71 4.17 10.16 5.00
CA ALA A 71 4.80 10.49 6.28
C ALA A 71 4.40 9.49 7.38
N SER A 72 3.13 9.08 7.43
CA SER A 72 2.64 8.10 8.40
C SER A 72 3.27 6.72 8.19
N LEU A 73 3.35 6.27 6.93
CA LEU A 73 4.06 5.05 6.54
C LEU A 73 5.53 5.07 6.96
N PHE A 74 6.21 6.19 6.67
CA PHE A 74 7.62 6.38 7.01
C PHE A 74 7.85 6.32 8.52
N MET A 75 7.04 7.02 9.32
CA MET A 75 7.16 7.03 10.78
C MET A 75 6.94 5.65 11.41
N ILE A 76 5.89 4.93 10.97
CA ILE A 76 5.58 3.59 11.48
C ILE A 76 6.66 2.59 11.06
N GLY A 77 7.12 2.68 9.81
CA GLY A 77 8.22 1.88 9.29
C GLY A 77 9.48 2.04 10.13
N ILE A 78 9.92 3.28 10.38
CA ILE A 78 11.08 3.56 11.25
C ILE A 78 10.87 2.97 12.63
N TRP A 79 9.73 3.22 13.26
CA TRP A 79 9.45 2.73 14.60
C TRP A 79 9.60 1.20 14.68
N ARG A 80 9.00 0.45 13.75
CA ARG A 80 9.11 -1.02 13.72
C ARG A 80 10.52 -1.51 13.39
N VAL A 81 11.22 -0.86 12.45
CA VAL A 81 12.61 -1.18 12.13
C VAL A 81 13.52 -0.99 13.35
N THR A 82 13.30 0.05 14.17
CA THR A 82 14.08 0.26 15.40
C THR A 82 13.83 -0.79 16.46
N ILE A 83 12.62 -1.38 16.52
CA ILE A 83 12.30 -2.49 17.43
C ILE A 83 13.04 -3.77 17.02
N LYS A 84 13.14 -4.05 15.71
CA LYS A 84 13.88 -5.22 15.19
C LYS A 84 14.87 -4.83 14.08
N PRO A 85 16.06 -4.30 14.42
CA PRO A 85 17.05 -3.87 13.44
C PRO A 85 17.62 -5.00 12.57
N SER A 86 17.45 -6.26 12.98
CA SER A 86 17.88 -7.41 12.17
C SER A 86 17.22 -7.48 10.80
N ILE A 87 16.08 -6.81 10.61
CA ILE A 87 15.42 -6.72 9.29
C ILE A 87 16.32 -6.07 8.24
N LEU A 88 17.28 -5.23 8.64
CA LEU A 88 18.22 -4.59 7.71
C LEU A 88 19.12 -5.60 6.97
N LYS A 89 19.22 -6.84 7.47
CA LYS A 89 19.85 -7.93 6.73
C LYS A 89 19.14 -8.23 5.40
N ALA A 90 17.89 -7.82 5.21
CA ALA A 90 17.18 -7.93 3.94
C ALA A 90 17.89 -7.22 2.77
N PHE A 91 18.74 -6.21 3.05
CA PHE A 91 19.57 -5.58 2.02
C PHE A 91 20.77 -6.43 1.58
N ASN A 92 21.12 -7.47 2.35
CA ASN A 92 22.20 -8.37 1.99
C ASN A 92 21.71 -9.35 0.91
N PRO A 93 22.27 -9.30 -0.33
CA PRO A 93 21.86 -10.19 -1.40
C PRO A 93 22.07 -11.69 -1.06
N TRP A 94 22.94 -11.99 -0.10
CA TRP A 94 23.13 -13.35 0.39
C TRP A 94 21.87 -13.92 1.04
N GLU A 95 21.10 -13.12 1.78
CA GLU A 95 19.85 -13.58 2.42
C GLU A 95 18.81 -13.97 1.36
N ALA A 96 18.70 -13.18 0.30
CA ALA A 96 17.81 -13.48 -0.82
C ALA A 96 18.24 -14.76 -1.57
N LEU A 97 19.53 -14.94 -1.83
CA LEU A 97 20.04 -16.15 -2.48
C LEU A 97 19.84 -17.39 -1.61
N HIS A 98 20.17 -17.28 -0.33
CA HIS A 98 19.99 -18.35 0.65
C HIS A 98 18.50 -18.76 0.77
N TYR A 99 17.60 -17.78 0.82
CA TYR A 99 16.15 -17.99 0.79
C TYR A 99 15.71 -18.79 -0.44
N LEU A 100 16.19 -18.43 -1.64
CA LEU A 100 15.84 -19.13 -2.87
C LEU A 100 16.36 -20.56 -2.94
N ILE A 101 17.55 -20.81 -2.39
CA ILE A 101 18.15 -22.15 -2.36
C ILE A 101 17.36 -23.07 -1.41
N ILE A 102 16.87 -22.54 -0.29
CA ILE A 102 16.09 -23.31 0.71
C ILE A 102 14.67 -23.57 0.21
N GLU A 103 13.94 -22.51 -0.14
CA GLU A 103 12.49 -22.59 -0.43
C GLU A 103 12.18 -23.08 -1.86
N LYS A 104 13.18 -23.07 -2.76
CA LYS A 104 13.13 -23.57 -4.14
C LYS A 104 11.87 -23.13 -4.89
N LYS A 105 10.85 -24.00 -4.94
CA LYS A 105 9.59 -23.73 -5.65
C LYS A 105 8.80 -22.60 -5.01
N GLN A 106 8.71 -22.54 -3.68
CA GLN A 106 7.95 -21.48 -3.00
C GLN A 106 8.62 -20.12 -3.18
N GLY A 107 9.95 -20.06 -3.03
CA GLY A 107 10.72 -18.84 -3.29
C GLY A 107 10.58 -18.33 -4.73
N PHE A 108 10.50 -19.24 -5.71
CA PHE A 108 10.24 -18.87 -7.10
C PHE A 108 8.87 -18.20 -7.30
N TYR A 109 7.80 -18.72 -6.67
CA TYR A 109 6.47 -18.09 -6.74
C TYR A 109 6.44 -16.71 -6.08
N GLN A 110 7.17 -16.52 -4.98
CA GLN A 110 7.23 -15.23 -4.29
C GLN A 110 7.94 -14.15 -5.11
N ILE A 111 8.97 -14.50 -5.88
CA ILE A 111 9.59 -13.57 -6.85
C ILE A 111 8.56 -13.10 -7.89
N GLY A 112 7.59 -13.93 -8.26
CA GLY A 112 6.48 -13.52 -9.12
C GLY A 112 5.68 -12.35 -8.55
N GLY A 113 5.46 -12.34 -7.23
CA GLY A 113 4.84 -11.20 -6.52
C GLY A 113 5.71 -9.93 -6.58
N VAL A 114 7.03 -10.07 -6.48
CA VAL A 114 7.96 -8.95 -6.68
C VAL A 114 7.87 -8.41 -8.11
N PHE A 115 7.74 -9.27 -9.11
CA PHE A 115 7.54 -8.84 -10.50
C PHE A 115 6.22 -8.08 -10.71
N LEU A 116 5.14 -8.45 -10.01
CA LEU A 116 3.89 -7.68 -10.04
C LEU A 116 4.06 -6.26 -9.49
N SER A 117 5.01 -6.01 -8.60
CA SER A 117 5.30 -4.63 -8.17
C SER A 117 5.89 -3.77 -9.29
N VAL A 118 6.52 -4.39 -10.30
CA VAL A 118 7.14 -3.69 -11.44
C VAL A 118 6.08 -3.15 -12.40
N THR A 119 4.88 -3.75 -12.48
CA THR A 119 3.82 -3.26 -13.39
C THR A 119 3.27 -1.89 -12.97
N GLY A 120 3.44 -1.48 -11.70
CA GLY A 120 3.10 -0.12 -11.25
C GLY A 120 3.99 0.99 -11.81
N LEU A 121 5.18 0.66 -12.35
CA LEU A 121 6.07 1.64 -13.00
C LEU A 121 5.52 2.15 -14.33
N GLU A 122 4.64 1.41 -15.00
CA GLU A 122 4.04 1.81 -16.28
C GLU A 122 3.10 3.01 -16.10
N ALA A 123 2.30 3.00 -15.02
CA ALA A 123 1.45 4.13 -14.64
C ALA A 123 2.29 5.38 -14.30
N LEU A 124 3.37 5.21 -13.54
CA LEU A 124 4.32 6.29 -13.24
C LEU A 124 4.98 6.87 -14.50
N TYR A 125 5.26 6.01 -15.49
CA TYR A 125 5.84 6.45 -16.76
C TYR A 125 4.84 7.22 -17.63
N ALA A 126 3.56 6.83 -17.63
CA ALA A 126 2.50 7.56 -18.34
C ALA A 126 2.34 9.00 -17.81
N ASP A 127 2.47 9.19 -16.49
CA ASP A 127 2.36 10.51 -15.84
C ASP A 127 3.53 11.47 -16.12
N LEU A 128 4.67 10.95 -16.61
CA LEU A 128 5.83 11.78 -17.03
C LEU A 128 5.47 12.77 -18.14
N GLY A 129 4.48 12.43 -18.97
CA GLY A 129 4.00 13.29 -20.05
C GLY A 129 3.26 14.53 -19.57
N HIS A 130 2.66 14.50 -18.38
CA HIS A 130 1.83 15.59 -17.85
C HIS A 130 2.57 16.50 -16.86
N PHE A 131 3.33 15.92 -15.92
CA PHE A 131 4.02 16.66 -14.86
C PHE A 131 5.51 16.92 -15.14
N GLY A 132 6.07 16.24 -16.14
CA GLY A 132 7.49 16.31 -16.46
C GLY A 132 8.37 15.43 -15.58
N ARG A 133 9.58 15.16 -16.07
CA ARG A 133 10.50 14.17 -15.48
C ARG A 133 11.06 14.52 -14.10
N TRP A 134 11.24 15.80 -13.79
CA TRP A 134 11.97 16.21 -12.59
C TRP A 134 11.09 16.13 -11.32
N PRO A 135 9.85 16.67 -11.31
CA PRO A 135 8.95 16.53 -10.17
C PRO A 135 8.68 15.08 -9.78
N ILE A 136 8.46 14.21 -10.78
CA ILE A 136 8.20 12.77 -10.56
C ILE A 136 9.41 12.05 -9.95
N ARG A 137 10.62 12.33 -10.43
CA ARG A 137 11.83 11.75 -9.84
C ARG A 137 12.02 12.19 -8.39
N CYS A 138 11.80 13.47 -8.10
CA CYS A 138 11.96 13.98 -6.74
C CYS A 138 10.90 13.41 -5.79
N SER A 139 9.63 13.40 -6.16
CA SER A 139 8.58 12.80 -5.32
C SER A 139 8.84 11.31 -5.10
N TRP A 140 9.27 10.59 -6.14
CA TRP A 140 9.62 9.18 -6.03
C TRP A 140 10.77 8.94 -5.06
N PHE A 141 11.94 9.52 -5.30
CA PHE A 141 13.14 9.20 -4.51
C PHE A 141 13.15 9.78 -3.10
N PHE A 142 12.47 10.90 -2.86
CA PHE A 142 12.49 11.57 -1.55
C PHE A 142 11.26 11.30 -0.68
N VAL A 143 10.13 10.91 -1.27
CA VAL A 143 8.87 10.71 -0.52
C VAL A 143 8.38 9.28 -0.64
N VAL A 144 8.04 8.84 -1.86
CA VAL A 144 7.33 7.57 -2.08
C VAL A 144 8.24 6.38 -1.77
N PHE A 145 9.40 6.30 -2.41
CA PHE A 145 10.35 5.21 -2.26
C PHE A 145 10.78 4.98 -0.80
N PRO A 146 11.29 5.97 -0.05
CA PRO A 146 11.72 5.75 1.32
C PRO A 146 10.56 5.37 2.25
N ALA A 147 9.38 5.98 2.09
CA ALA A 147 8.20 5.67 2.89
C ALA A 147 7.72 4.22 2.67
N VAL A 148 7.61 3.81 1.41
CA VAL A 148 7.16 2.46 1.05
C VAL A 148 8.19 1.41 1.47
N LEU A 149 9.49 1.65 1.22
CA LEU A 149 10.56 0.76 1.63
C LEU A 149 10.57 0.54 3.15
N LEU A 150 10.50 1.62 3.92
CA LEU A 150 10.49 1.52 5.39
C LEU A 150 9.22 0.87 5.92
N ASN A 151 8.07 1.10 5.29
CA ASN A 151 6.84 0.43 5.65
C ASN A 151 6.94 -1.10 5.47
N TYR A 152 7.47 -1.57 4.33
CA TYR A 152 7.68 -2.99 4.11
C TYR A 152 8.71 -3.60 5.07
N LEU A 153 9.81 -2.89 5.34
CA LEU A 153 10.78 -3.31 6.36
C LEU A 153 10.13 -3.34 7.75
N GLY A 154 9.25 -2.40 8.07
CA GLY A 154 8.52 -2.37 9.34
C GLY A 154 7.59 -3.57 9.49
N GLN A 155 6.87 -3.95 8.43
CA GLN A 155 6.04 -5.16 8.41
C GLN A 155 6.89 -6.44 8.53
N GLY A 156 8.00 -6.52 7.81
CA GLY A 156 8.94 -7.64 7.95
C GLY A 156 9.53 -7.74 9.36
N ALA A 157 9.90 -6.61 9.96
CA ALA A 157 10.36 -6.53 11.34
C ALA A 157 9.32 -7.05 12.33
N LEU A 158 8.04 -6.73 12.12
CA LEU A 158 6.93 -7.25 12.92
C LEU A 158 6.80 -8.77 12.78
N LEU A 159 6.83 -9.30 11.55
CA LEU A 159 6.68 -10.73 11.29
C LEU A 159 7.85 -11.58 11.80
N ILE A 160 9.05 -11.00 11.93
CA ILE A 160 10.17 -11.67 12.61
C ILE A 160 9.91 -11.83 14.11
N ILE A 161 9.17 -10.91 14.73
CA ILE A 161 8.81 -10.98 16.16
C ILE A 161 7.64 -11.93 16.36
N ASP A 162 6.60 -11.79 15.55
CA ASP A 162 5.38 -12.59 15.64
C ASP A 162 4.87 -12.95 14.24
N PRO A 163 5.14 -14.19 13.77
CA PRO A 163 4.68 -14.67 12.48
C PRO A 163 3.16 -14.85 12.37
N THR A 164 2.42 -14.87 13.50
CA THR A 164 0.96 -15.06 13.49
C THR A 164 0.21 -13.85 12.97
N LEU A 165 0.87 -12.69 12.88
CA LEU A 165 0.31 -11.41 12.43
C LEU A 165 0.32 -11.25 10.89
N ILE A 166 0.47 -12.35 10.14
CA ILE A 166 0.59 -12.34 8.67
C ILE A 166 -0.72 -11.98 7.96
N ASP A 167 -1.86 -12.09 8.65
CA ASP A 167 -3.17 -11.81 8.07
C ASP A 167 -3.33 -10.33 7.71
N ASN A 168 -2.81 -9.43 8.55
CA ASN A 168 -2.82 -8.00 8.26
C ASN A 168 -1.63 -7.23 8.87
N PRO A 169 -0.40 -7.47 8.39
CA PRO A 169 0.81 -6.96 9.01
C PRO A 169 0.90 -5.42 8.97
N PHE A 170 0.25 -4.79 8.00
CA PHE A 170 0.16 -3.34 7.92
C PHE A 170 -0.59 -2.75 9.12
N TYR A 171 -1.80 -3.24 9.41
CA TYR A 171 -2.59 -2.74 10.52
C TYR A 171 -1.99 -3.17 11.86
N HIS A 172 -1.47 -4.39 12.01
CA HIS A 172 -0.75 -4.79 13.21
C HIS A 172 0.54 -4.00 13.47
N ALA A 173 1.13 -3.39 12.44
CA ALA A 173 2.29 -2.50 12.60
C ALA A 173 1.91 -1.16 13.22
N VAL A 174 0.64 -0.74 13.16
CA VAL A 174 0.16 0.54 13.70
C VAL A 174 -0.12 0.42 15.21
N PRO A 175 0.12 1.47 16.02
CA PRO A 175 -0.32 1.48 17.41
C PRO A 175 -1.85 1.46 17.54
N HIS A 176 -2.39 0.80 18.57
CA HIS A 176 -3.85 0.69 18.78
C HIS A 176 -4.62 2.03 18.69
N TRP A 177 -4.08 3.09 19.30
CA TRP A 177 -4.72 4.42 19.27
C TRP A 177 -4.77 5.05 17.86
N ALA A 178 -3.91 4.61 16.95
CA ALA A 178 -3.77 5.17 15.60
C ALA A 178 -4.46 4.34 14.52
N HIS A 179 -5.11 3.21 14.85
CA HIS A 179 -5.79 2.36 13.86
C HIS A 179 -6.91 3.08 13.12
N TRP A 180 -7.82 3.75 13.84
CA TRP A 180 -8.91 4.51 13.23
C TRP A 180 -8.41 5.68 12.36
N PRO A 181 -7.49 6.55 12.84
CA PRO A 181 -6.85 7.56 12.00
C PRO A 181 -6.19 6.97 10.74
N MET A 182 -5.48 5.85 10.88
CA MET A 182 -4.82 5.20 9.75
C MET A 182 -5.83 4.64 8.75
N ALA A 183 -6.91 4.00 9.19
CA ALA A 183 -7.94 3.46 8.31
C ALA A 183 -8.63 4.58 7.49
N ILE A 184 -8.93 5.72 8.13
CA ILE A 184 -9.48 6.89 7.44
C ILE A 184 -8.48 7.43 6.42
N LEU A 185 -7.21 7.56 6.81
CA LEU A 185 -6.16 8.07 5.93
C LEU A 185 -5.89 7.12 4.74
N ALA A 186 -5.86 5.81 4.99
CA ALA A 186 -5.74 4.78 3.96
C ALA A 186 -6.91 4.84 2.98
N THR A 187 -8.13 4.96 3.50
CA THR A 187 -9.33 5.11 2.67
C THR A 187 -9.24 6.38 1.81
N ALA A 188 -8.83 7.52 2.39
CA ALA A 188 -8.65 8.76 1.64
C ALA A 188 -7.55 8.65 0.57
N ALA A 189 -6.40 8.05 0.89
CA ALA A 189 -5.31 7.82 -0.05
C ALA A 189 -5.74 6.91 -1.21
N THR A 190 -6.50 5.84 -0.91
CA THR A 190 -7.07 4.95 -1.93
C THR A 190 -8.02 5.68 -2.87
N ILE A 191 -8.88 6.57 -2.35
CA ILE A 191 -9.78 7.38 -3.17
C ILE A 191 -9.00 8.28 -4.14
N ILE A 192 -7.86 8.81 -3.69
CA ILE A 192 -7.00 9.69 -4.50
C ILE A 192 -6.28 8.89 -5.60
N ALA A 193 -5.89 7.65 -5.29
CA ALA A 193 -5.18 6.77 -6.20
C ALA A 193 -6.10 6.04 -7.21
N SER A 194 -7.43 6.09 -7.02
CA SER A 194 -8.45 5.43 -7.84
C SER A 194 -9.07 6.32 -8.91
#